data_AF-A0AAQ3R8W0-F1
#
_entry.id   AF-A0AAQ3R8W0-F1
#
_cell.length_a   1.000
_cell.length_b   1.000
_cell.length_c   1.000
_cell.angle_alpha   90.00
_cell.angle_beta   90.00
_cell.angle_gamma   90.00
#
_symmetry.space_group_name_H-M   'P 1'
#
loop_
_entity.id
_entity.type
_entity.pdbx_description
1 polymer ?
#
loop_
_entity_poly.entity_id
_entity_poly.type
_entity_poly.pdbx_seq_one_letter_code
_entity_poly.pdbx_strand_id
1 'polypeptide(L)'
;MRNLPPRTCSFIMKESHSQHHNTCKMATLRPMSPTDLLKFNPCNLDHLTETYNISFYLEYFTKWPQLCKVIEGENGQVEAYILGKVEASPYPAPVEPYDPGLKIYQKKFPNYLPWHAHITALTVAPVARRRGYATMLSEALEKVGDEQNAWFVDLFVRVDNTAAIVLYKKMGYSVYRRISDYYNDGSDAFDMRKPLRRDKQRKTVRANGENIKVSPDEVW
;
A
#
# COMPACT_ATOMS: atom_id res chain seq x y z
N MET A 1 -45.44 -4.57 -44.18
CA MET A 1 -45.89 -3.26 -43.65
C MET A 1 -47.07 -3.47 -42.72
N ARG A 2 -46.96 -3.22 -41.41
CA ARG A 2 -48.05 -2.86 -40.50
C ARG A 2 -47.46 -2.05 -39.35
N ASN A 3 -47.98 -0.86 -39.07
CA ASN A 3 -47.59 -0.02 -37.94
C ASN A 3 -48.84 0.67 -37.36
N LEU A 4 -49.20 0.30 -36.12
CA LEU A 4 -49.53 1.19 -34.97
C LEU A 4 -50.66 2.25 -35.08
N PRO A 5 -51.13 2.86 -33.96
CA PRO A 5 -51.25 2.39 -32.57
C PRO A 5 -52.76 2.53 -32.13
N PRO A 6 -53.23 3.32 -31.12
CA PRO A 6 -52.76 3.59 -29.73
C PRO A 6 -53.85 3.51 -28.60
N ARG A 7 -53.38 3.61 -27.35
CA ARG A 7 -54.01 4.21 -26.12
C ARG A 7 -54.59 3.32 -25.00
N THR A 8 -53.88 3.41 -23.85
CA THR A 8 -54.34 3.63 -22.45
C THR A 8 -55.32 2.67 -21.77
N CYS A 9 -54.89 2.15 -20.61
CA CYS A 9 -55.72 2.12 -19.41
C CYS A 9 -54.87 2.47 -18.17
N SER A 10 -55.44 3.19 -17.22
CA SER A 10 -54.78 3.70 -16.01
C SER A 10 -55.47 3.16 -14.77
N PHE A 11 -54.71 2.68 -13.79
CA PHE A 11 -55.23 2.40 -12.45
C PHE A 11 -54.26 2.93 -11.38
N ILE A 12 -54.81 3.62 -10.39
CA ILE A 12 -54.10 4.19 -9.25
C ILE A 12 -54.45 3.36 -8.02
N MET A 13 -53.44 2.89 -7.30
CA MET A 13 -53.53 2.60 -5.87
C MET A 13 -52.32 3.25 -5.21
N LYS A 14 -52.58 4.19 -4.29
CA LYS A 14 -51.56 4.71 -3.39
C LYS A 14 -51.40 3.71 -2.25
N GLU A 15 -50.18 3.29 -1.95
CA GLU A 15 -49.86 2.86 -0.59
C GLU A 15 -48.49 3.40 -0.18
N SER A 16 -48.51 4.22 0.86
CA SER A 16 -47.36 4.98 1.36
C SER A 16 -46.64 4.20 2.45
N HIS A 17 -45.68 3.38 2.06
CA HIS A 17 -44.69 2.86 3.00
C HIS A 17 -43.33 3.52 2.76
N SER A 18 -43.04 4.52 3.58
CA SER A 18 -41.67 4.99 3.82
C SER A 18 -40.90 3.87 4.52
N GLN A 19 -40.41 2.91 3.75
CA GLN A 19 -39.35 2.04 4.23
C GLN A 19 -38.10 2.91 4.35
N HIS A 20 -37.74 3.29 5.57
CA HIS A 20 -36.38 3.65 5.89
C HIS A 20 -35.49 2.44 5.65
N HIS A 21 -35.06 2.25 4.40
CA HIS A 21 -33.83 1.52 4.12
C HIS A 21 -32.72 2.29 4.82
N ASN A 22 -32.35 1.82 6.01
CA ASN A 22 -31.03 2.06 6.56
C ASN A 22 -30.04 1.46 5.54
N THR A 23 -29.58 2.29 4.61
CA THR A 23 -28.44 2.00 3.76
C THR A 23 -27.22 1.98 4.65
N CYS A 24 -26.95 0.80 5.22
CA CYS A 24 -25.74 0.48 5.95
C CYS A 24 -24.55 0.91 5.06
N LYS A 25 -23.87 2.00 5.46
CA LYS A 25 -22.82 2.61 4.65
C LYS A 25 -21.55 1.77 4.79
N MET A 26 -21.45 0.75 3.94
CA MET A 26 -20.26 -0.09 3.82
C MET A 26 -18.98 0.75 3.79
N ALA A 27 -17.96 0.30 4.50
CA ALA A 27 -16.67 0.99 4.56
C ALA A 27 -16.09 1.22 3.15
N THR A 28 -15.62 2.43 2.90
CA THR A 28 -15.31 2.93 1.56
C THR A 28 -13.83 3.23 1.39
N LEU A 29 -13.19 2.56 0.43
CA LEU A 29 -11.84 2.86 -0.03
C LEU A 29 -11.86 4.12 -0.91
N ARG A 30 -11.09 5.15 -0.54
CA ARG A 30 -11.00 6.40 -1.31
C ARG A 30 -9.59 7.05 -1.23
N PRO A 31 -9.27 8.02 -2.11
CA PRO A 31 -8.10 8.86 -1.94
C PRO A 31 -8.09 9.55 -0.57
N MET A 32 -6.90 9.73 -0.01
CA MET A 32 -6.68 10.47 1.23
C MET A 32 -6.77 11.98 1.00
N SER A 33 -7.44 12.69 1.90
CA SER A 33 -7.47 14.15 1.98
C SER A 33 -6.53 14.64 3.08
N PRO A 34 -5.90 15.82 2.98
CA PRO A 34 -5.16 16.43 4.09
C PRO A 34 -5.99 16.58 5.38
N THR A 35 -7.32 16.69 5.28
CA THR A 35 -8.23 16.74 6.43
C THR A 35 -8.39 15.40 7.16
N ASP A 36 -8.03 14.27 6.54
CA ASP A 36 -8.09 12.96 7.17
C ASP A 36 -7.01 12.78 8.25
N LEU A 37 -5.91 13.55 8.20
CA LEU A 37 -4.86 13.53 9.23
C LEU A 37 -5.42 13.82 10.64
N LEU A 38 -6.48 14.64 10.72
CA LEU A 38 -7.16 14.97 11.98
C LEU A 38 -8.05 13.83 12.50
N LYS A 39 -8.27 12.78 11.70
CA LYS A 39 -9.07 11.59 12.01
C LYS A 39 -8.23 10.34 12.31
N PHE A 40 -6.89 10.43 12.28
CA PHE A 40 -5.99 9.28 12.40
C PHE A 40 -5.89 8.69 13.81
N ASN A 41 -6.41 9.36 14.84
CA ASN A 41 -6.29 8.96 16.25
C ASN A 41 -6.59 7.46 16.52
N PRO A 42 -7.65 6.83 15.97
CA PRO A 42 -7.91 5.40 16.20
C PRO A 42 -6.89 4.45 15.57
N CYS A 43 -6.18 4.89 14.53
CA CYS A 43 -5.11 4.14 13.87
C CYS A 43 -3.77 4.35 14.61
N ASN A 44 -3.41 5.60 14.91
CA ASN A 44 -2.11 5.97 15.48
C ASN A 44 -1.95 5.65 16.97
N LEU A 45 -3.01 5.19 17.65
CA LEU A 45 -2.94 4.59 18.99
C LEU A 45 -2.38 3.15 18.99
N ASP A 46 -2.18 2.55 17.82
CA ASP A 46 -1.49 1.27 17.68
C ASP A 46 0.02 1.43 17.87
N HIS A 47 0.61 0.72 18.84
CA HIS A 47 2.04 0.85 19.19
C HIS A 47 3.01 0.42 18.09
N LEU A 48 2.51 -0.20 17.01
CA LEU A 48 3.28 -0.57 15.80
C LEU A 48 3.14 0.47 14.67
N THR A 49 2.33 1.51 14.85
CA THR A 49 2.12 2.59 13.88
C THR A 49 3.02 3.77 14.20
N GLU A 50 4.11 3.92 13.44
CA GLU A 50 4.96 5.11 13.50
C GLU A 50 4.17 6.36 13.10
N THR A 51 4.27 7.42 13.91
CA THR A 51 3.54 8.70 13.69
C THR A 51 4.50 9.79 13.26
N TYR A 52 4.36 10.24 12.02
CA TYR A 52 5.22 11.27 11.42
C TYR A 52 4.77 12.71 11.72
N ASN A 53 5.63 13.67 11.43
CA ASN A 53 5.32 15.11 11.42
C ASN A 53 4.36 15.48 10.25
N ILE A 54 3.54 16.52 10.42
CA ILE A 54 2.56 16.96 9.41
C ILE A 54 3.21 17.22 8.03
N SER A 55 4.38 17.86 7.99
CA SER A 55 5.08 18.14 6.72
C SER A 55 5.49 16.88 5.96
N PHE A 56 5.75 15.75 6.63
CA PHE A 56 6.00 14.46 5.98
C PHE A 56 4.75 13.99 5.21
N TYR A 57 3.58 13.97 5.84
CA TYR A 57 2.33 13.61 5.15
C TYR A 57 2.01 14.55 3.96
N LEU A 58 2.22 15.86 4.14
CA LEU A 58 1.98 16.85 3.07
C LEU A 58 2.92 16.65 1.86
N GLU A 59 4.17 16.24 2.08
CA GLU A 59 5.08 15.88 0.99
C GLU A 59 4.51 14.73 0.14
N TYR A 60 3.97 13.69 0.78
CA TYR A 60 3.35 12.57 0.06
C TYR A 60 2.12 12.99 -0.73
N PHE A 61 1.30 13.91 -0.22
CA PHE A 61 0.14 14.41 -0.96
C PHE A 61 0.51 15.28 -2.16
N THR A 62 1.67 15.96 -2.14
CA THR A 62 2.14 16.77 -3.27
C THR A 62 2.84 15.93 -4.34
N LYS A 63 3.60 14.89 -3.96
CA LYS A 63 4.37 14.05 -4.90
C LYS A 63 3.61 12.82 -5.39
N TRP A 64 2.82 12.18 -4.52
CA TRP A 64 2.23 10.86 -4.76
C TRP A 64 0.77 10.72 -4.26
N PRO A 65 -0.15 11.66 -4.55
CA PRO A 65 -1.53 11.62 -4.06
C PRO A 65 -2.27 10.31 -4.43
N GLN A 66 -1.97 9.72 -5.59
CA GLN A 66 -2.55 8.46 -6.07
C GLN A 66 -2.15 7.22 -5.26
N LEU A 67 -1.05 7.29 -4.48
CA LEU A 67 -0.58 6.23 -3.59
C LEU A 67 -1.06 6.40 -2.14
N CYS A 68 -1.72 7.52 -1.82
CA CYS A 68 -2.23 7.85 -0.50
C CYS A 68 -3.74 7.55 -0.42
N LYS A 69 -4.14 6.52 0.34
CA LYS A 69 -5.54 6.06 0.41
C LYS A 69 -5.99 5.79 1.83
N VAL A 70 -7.29 5.94 2.07
CA VAL A 70 -7.96 5.62 3.34
C VAL A 70 -9.12 4.66 3.11
N ILE A 71 -9.46 3.90 4.14
CA ILE A 71 -10.76 3.27 4.29
C ILE A 71 -11.52 4.04 5.36
N GLU A 72 -12.62 4.67 4.96
CA GLU A 72 -13.53 5.39 5.85
C GLU A 72 -14.68 4.45 6.25
N GLY A 73 -14.88 4.30 7.56
CA GLY A 73 -15.96 3.50 8.13
C GLY A 73 -17.31 4.22 8.09
N GLU A 74 -18.38 3.52 8.48
CA GLU A 74 -19.76 3.98 8.34
C GLU A 74 -20.04 5.29 9.10
N ASN A 75 -19.29 5.53 10.18
CA ASN A 75 -19.35 6.71 11.05
C ASN A 75 -18.50 7.89 10.56
N GLY A 76 -17.87 7.80 9.39
CA GLY A 76 -16.99 8.84 8.84
C GLY A 76 -15.60 8.92 9.51
N GLN A 77 -15.20 7.89 10.26
CA GLN A 77 -13.84 7.78 10.82
C GLN A 77 -12.92 7.01 9.89
N VAL A 78 -11.63 7.32 9.93
CA VAL A 78 -10.60 6.56 9.21
C VAL A 78 -10.35 5.25 9.97
N GLU A 79 -10.77 4.13 9.41
CA GLU A 79 -10.55 2.80 9.99
C GLU A 79 -9.20 2.18 9.56
N ALA A 80 -8.65 2.61 8.42
CA ALA A 80 -7.33 2.22 7.93
C ALA A 80 -6.77 3.25 6.95
N TYR A 81 -5.45 3.31 6.80
CA TYR A 81 -4.80 4.12 5.77
C TYR A 81 -3.51 3.50 5.24
N ILE A 82 -3.13 3.91 4.02
CA ILE A 82 -1.86 3.61 3.40
C ILE A 82 -1.22 4.88 2.84
N LEU A 83 0.10 4.98 3.01
CA LEU A 83 0.96 5.97 2.39
C LEU A 83 2.04 5.24 1.62
N GLY A 84 2.28 5.67 0.39
CA GLY A 84 3.35 5.14 -0.43
C GLY A 84 3.90 6.15 -1.41
N LYS A 85 5.06 5.81 -1.95
CA LYS A 85 5.81 6.60 -2.93
C LYS A 85 6.26 5.73 -4.09
N VAL A 86 6.66 6.34 -5.20
CA VAL A 86 7.42 5.68 -6.27
C VAL A 86 8.74 6.42 -6.48
N GLU A 87 9.83 5.66 -6.51
CA GLU A 87 11.19 6.19 -6.57
C GLU A 87 12.18 5.18 -7.13
N ALA A 88 13.44 5.61 -7.25
CA ALA A 88 14.62 4.77 -7.43
C ALA A 88 15.72 5.33 -6.51
N SER A 89 16.83 4.60 -6.34
CA SER A 89 17.98 5.11 -5.57
C SER A 89 18.46 6.47 -6.09
N PRO A 90 18.96 7.37 -5.20
CA PRO A 90 19.26 8.76 -5.54
C PRO A 90 20.49 8.94 -6.44
N TYR A 91 21.32 7.90 -6.60
CA TYR A 91 22.45 7.87 -7.53
C TYR A 91 22.03 7.30 -8.89
N PRO A 92 22.68 7.73 -10.00
CA PRO A 92 22.21 7.43 -11.35
C PRO A 92 22.07 5.94 -11.62
N ALA A 93 21.02 5.59 -12.38
CA ALA A 93 20.76 4.23 -12.80
C ALA A 93 22.00 3.62 -13.46
N PRO A 94 22.44 2.42 -13.06
CA PRO A 94 23.68 1.91 -13.58
C PRO A 94 23.44 1.39 -15.00
N VAL A 95 24.17 1.98 -15.96
CA VAL A 95 24.20 1.72 -17.42
C VAL A 95 22.85 1.27 -18.02
N GLU A 96 22.14 2.18 -18.69
CA GLU A 96 20.89 1.82 -19.33
C GLU A 96 21.07 0.91 -20.57
N PRO A 97 20.16 -0.07 -20.80
CA PRO A 97 19.01 -0.41 -19.97
C PRO A 97 19.40 -1.24 -18.73
N TYR A 98 18.92 -0.83 -17.55
CA TYR A 98 19.15 -1.56 -16.31
C TYR A 98 18.47 -2.93 -16.30
N ASP A 99 19.22 -3.99 -15.97
CA ASP A 99 18.70 -5.33 -15.72
C ASP A 99 19.20 -5.89 -14.36
N PRO A 100 18.35 -5.99 -13.33
CA PRO A 100 18.75 -6.47 -12.00
C PRO A 100 19.28 -7.93 -11.99
N GLY A 101 19.07 -8.69 -13.07
CA GLY A 101 19.57 -10.06 -13.22
C GLY A 101 21.01 -10.17 -13.72
N LEU A 102 21.63 -9.10 -14.24
CA LEU A 102 23.00 -9.17 -14.77
C LEU A 102 24.03 -8.98 -13.65
N LYS A 103 24.99 -9.93 -13.57
CA LYS A 103 26.07 -9.97 -12.56
C LYS A 103 26.90 -8.68 -12.47
N ILE A 104 27.01 -7.93 -13.57
CA ILE A 104 27.75 -6.66 -13.59
C ILE A 104 27.13 -5.62 -12.64
N TYR A 105 25.79 -5.51 -12.61
CA TYR A 105 25.10 -4.60 -11.71
C TYR A 105 25.12 -5.10 -10.27
N GLN A 106 24.86 -6.39 -10.06
CA GLN A 106 24.90 -7.01 -8.73
C GLN A 106 26.28 -6.86 -8.06
N LYS A 107 27.38 -6.89 -8.84
CA LYS A 107 28.74 -6.69 -8.32
C LYS A 107 29.11 -5.22 -8.14
N LYS A 108 28.70 -4.32 -9.04
CA LYS A 108 29.13 -2.90 -9.02
C LYS A 108 28.20 -2.00 -8.19
N PHE A 109 26.93 -2.40 -8.04
CA PHE A 109 25.87 -1.64 -7.37
C PHE A 109 24.92 -2.59 -6.59
N PRO A 110 25.43 -3.34 -5.59
CA PRO A 110 24.69 -4.42 -4.93
C PRO A 110 23.38 -3.98 -4.25
N ASN A 111 23.30 -2.72 -3.85
CA ASN A 111 22.17 -2.13 -3.12
C ASN A 111 21.35 -1.12 -3.94
N TYR A 112 21.53 -1.06 -5.26
CA TYR A 112 20.73 -0.16 -6.11
C TYR A 112 19.26 -0.61 -6.16
N LEU A 113 18.36 0.32 -5.83
CA LEU A 113 16.92 0.16 -5.99
C LEU A 113 16.52 0.75 -7.35
N PRO A 114 16.11 -0.08 -8.33
CA PRO A 114 15.52 0.44 -9.56
C PRO A 114 14.13 1.02 -9.27
N TRP A 115 13.50 1.60 -10.29
CA TRP A 115 12.14 2.15 -10.20
C TRP A 115 11.16 1.16 -9.54
N HIS A 116 10.67 1.50 -8.35
CA HIS A 116 9.82 0.66 -7.50
C HIS A 116 8.76 1.52 -6.80
N ALA A 117 7.76 0.87 -6.20
CA ALA A 117 6.85 1.50 -5.26
C ALA A 117 7.20 1.08 -3.83
N HIS A 118 7.06 1.99 -2.87
CA HIS A 118 7.37 1.76 -1.46
C HIS A 118 6.14 2.00 -0.60
N ILE A 119 5.84 1.10 0.34
CA ILE A 119 4.82 1.30 1.38
C ILE A 119 5.50 1.91 2.60
N THR A 120 5.37 3.22 2.75
CA THR A 120 5.92 3.98 3.87
C THR A 120 5.15 3.72 5.17
N ALA A 121 3.82 3.64 5.08
CA ALA A 121 2.97 3.33 6.22
C ALA A 121 1.73 2.57 5.76
N LEU A 122 1.35 1.53 6.50
CA LEU A 122 0.07 0.84 6.37
C LEU A 122 -0.42 0.51 7.78
N THR A 123 -1.58 1.03 8.15
CA THR A 123 -2.18 0.78 9.47
C THR A 123 -3.68 0.53 9.36
N VAL A 124 -4.19 -0.24 10.31
CA VAL A 124 -5.60 -0.58 10.47
C VAL A 124 -5.94 -0.46 11.95
N ALA A 125 -6.86 0.43 12.28
CA ALA A 125 -7.34 0.66 13.64
C ALA A 125 -7.71 -0.69 14.29
N PRO A 126 -7.35 -0.94 15.58
CA PRO A 126 -7.52 -2.25 16.21
C PRO A 126 -8.93 -2.84 16.08
N VAL A 127 -9.97 -2.01 16.17
CA VAL A 127 -11.40 -2.38 16.03
C VAL A 127 -11.83 -2.78 14.61
N ALA A 128 -11.04 -2.41 13.60
CA ALA A 128 -11.28 -2.66 12.18
C ALA A 128 -10.36 -3.74 11.58
N ARG A 129 -9.44 -4.31 12.38
CA ARG A 129 -8.56 -5.40 11.96
C ARG A 129 -9.36 -6.64 11.54
N ARG A 130 -8.71 -7.52 10.78
CA ARG A 130 -9.26 -8.79 10.26
C ARG A 130 -10.41 -8.66 9.24
N ARG A 131 -10.76 -7.44 8.81
CA ARG A 131 -11.74 -7.14 7.73
C ARG A 131 -11.17 -7.12 6.30
N GLY A 132 -9.89 -7.50 6.11
CA GLY A 132 -9.22 -7.46 4.80
C GLY A 132 -8.69 -6.08 4.36
N TYR A 133 -8.92 -5.03 5.14
CA TYR A 133 -8.57 -3.64 4.80
C TYR A 133 -7.10 -3.41 4.42
N ALA A 134 -6.16 -4.04 5.14
CA ALA A 134 -4.74 -3.94 4.81
C ALA A 134 -4.44 -4.50 3.41
N THR A 135 -5.06 -5.63 3.05
CA THR A 135 -4.95 -6.24 1.72
C THR A 135 -5.56 -5.34 0.65
N MET A 136 -6.76 -4.81 0.87
CA MET A 136 -7.41 -3.88 -0.07
C MET A 136 -6.56 -2.63 -0.34
N LEU A 137 -5.94 -2.08 0.71
CA LEU A 137 -5.05 -0.91 0.60
C LEU A 137 -3.75 -1.24 -0.14
N SER A 138 -3.11 -2.39 0.17
CA SER A 138 -1.92 -2.87 -0.54
C SER A 138 -2.21 -3.15 -2.01
N GLU A 139 -3.27 -3.88 -2.36
CA GLU A 139 -3.67 -4.13 -3.75
C GLU A 139 -3.95 -2.83 -4.52
N ALA A 140 -4.57 -1.85 -3.85
CA ALA A 140 -4.84 -0.54 -4.44
C ALA A 140 -3.57 0.31 -4.65
N LEU A 141 -2.47 0.02 -3.96
CA LEU A 141 -1.15 0.62 -4.17
C LEU A 141 -0.35 -0.15 -5.23
N GLU A 142 -0.35 -1.48 -5.16
CA GLU A 142 0.29 -2.39 -6.12
C GLU A 142 -0.19 -2.12 -7.54
N LYS A 143 -1.50 -1.90 -7.75
CA LYS A 143 -2.07 -1.52 -9.04
C LYS A 143 -1.43 -0.25 -9.61
N VAL A 144 -1.19 0.76 -8.77
CA VAL A 144 -0.54 2.01 -9.20
C VAL A 144 0.93 1.77 -9.51
N GLY A 145 1.61 0.90 -8.74
CA GLY A 145 2.98 0.46 -9.06
C GLY A 145 3.07 -0.22 -10.44
N ASP A 146 2.14 -1.12 -10.76
CA ASP A 146 2.02 -1.75 -12.07
C ASP A 146 1.79 -0.72 -13.19
N GLU A 147 0.89 0.25 -12.98
CA GLU A 147 0.60 1.34 -13.91
C GLU A 147 1.83 2.27 -14.11
N GLN A 148 2.65 2.44 -13.08
CA GLN A 148 3.92 3.19 -13.12
C GLN A 148 5.12 2.35 -13.61
N ASN A 149 4.89 1.11 -14.09
CA ASN A 149 5.93 0.20 -14.56
C ASN A 149 7.07 -0.02 -13.55
N ALA A 150 6.73 -0.08 -12.25
CA ALA A 150 7.64 -0.42 -11.18
C ALA A 150 8.08 -1.90 -11.27
N TRP A 151 9.29 -2.22 -10.80
CA TRP A 151 9.78 -3.60 -10.75
C TRP A 151 9.11 -4.41 -9.63
N PHE A 152 8.90 -3.80 -8.47
CA PHE A 152 8.35 -4.41 -7.26
C PHE A 152 7.64 -3.36 -6.39
N VAL A 153 6.90 -3.85 -5.39
CA VAL A 153 6.56 -3.08 -4.19
C VAL A 153 7.44 -3.57 -3.05
N ASP A 154 8.01 -2.65 -2.26
CA ASP A 154 8.69 -2.97 -1.01
C ASP A 154 8.15 -2.20 0.20
N LEU A 155 8.66 -2.58 1.38
CA LEU A 155 8.33 -2.02 2.69
C LEU A 155 9.37 -2.46 3.73
N PHE A 156 9.45 -1.71 4.83
CA PHE A 156 10.20 -2.11 6.03
C PHE A 156 9.24 -2.52 7.16
N VAL A 157 9.55 -3.64 7.81
CA VAL A 157 8.77 -4.16 8.94
C VAL A 157 9.70 -4.65 10.06
N ARG A 158 9.39 -4.30 11.31
CA ARG A 158 10.11 -4.77 12.51
C ARG A 158 10.14 -6.31 12.52
N VAL A 159 11.30 -6.90 12.83
CA VAL A 159 11.49 -8.36 12.81
C VAL A 159 10.60 -9.13 13.80
N ASP A 160 10.12 -8.46 14.85
CA ASP A 160 9.22 -9.00 15.88
C ASP A 160 7.73 -8.86 15.53
N ASN A 161 7.37 -8.05 14.53
CA ASN A 161 6.00 -7.85 14.05
C ASN A 161 5.52 -9.04 13.19
N THR A 162 5.45 -10.20 13.83
CA THR A 162 5.04 -11.49 13.23
C THR A 162 3.68 -11.42 12.55
N ALA A 163 2.74 -10.61 13.06
CA ALA A 163 1.43 -10.42 12.47
C ALA A 163 1.51 -9.76 11.08
N ALA A 164 2.28 -8.68 10.94
CA ALA A 164 2.49 -8.02 9.65
C ALA A 164 3.33 -8.90 8.70
N ILE A 165 4.38 -9.56 9.19
CA ILE A 165 5.20 -10.47 8.36
C ILE A 165 4.34 -11.60 7.77
N VAL A 166 3.44 -12.22 8.57
CA VAL A 166 2.52 -13.25 8.08
C VAL A 166 1.50 -12.68 7.08
N LEU A 167 0.99 -11.46 7.30
CA LEU A 167 0.11 -10.77 6.35
C LEU A 167 0.81 -10.54 5.01
N TYR A 168 2.00 -9.94 5.01
CA TYR A 168 2.77 -9.67 3.79
C TYR A 168 3.19 -10.97 3.06
N LYS A 169 3.63 -12.01 3.79
CA LYS A 169 3.91 -13.33 3.20
C LYS A 169 2.67 -13.92 2.51
N LYS A 170 1.46 -13.77 3.07
CA LYS A 170 0.19 -14.19 2.42
C LYS A 170 -0.17 -13.36 1.18
N MET A 171 0.21 -12.09 1.12
CA MET A 171 0.00 -11.22 -0.04
C MET A 171 1.05 -11.42 -1.15
N GLY A 172 2.02 -12.34 -0.97
CA GLY A 172 3.04 -12.68 -1.96
C GLY A 172 4.37 -11.94 -1.80
N TYR A 173 4.56 -11.21 -0.69
CA TYR A 173 5.85 -10.60 -0.36
C TYR A 173 6.83 -11.64 0.20
N SER A 174 8.12 -11.42 -0.04
CA SER A 174 9.23 -12.22 0.49
C SER A 174 10.31 -11.31 1.06
N VAL A 175 10.96 -11.73 2.15
CA VAL A 175 12.10 -10.95 2.71
C VAL A 175 13.23 -10.94 1.69
N TYR A 176 13.69 -9.76 1.33
CA TYR A 176 14.81 -9.52 0.43
C TYR A 176 16.13 -9.35 1.19
N ARG A 177 16.12 -8.61 2.30
CA ARG A 177 17.25 -8.44 3.22
C ARG A 177 16.76 -8.08 4.62
N ARG A 178 17.63 -8.28 5.61
CA ARG A 178 17.51 -7.80 6.99
C ARG A 178 18.41 -6.58 7.15
N ILE A 179 17.86 -5.49 7.69
CA ILE A 179 18.59 -4.25 7.96
C ILE A 179 18.83 -4.22 9.46
N SER A 180 20.10 -4.23 9.88
CA SER A 180 20.44 -4.19 11.31
C SER A 180 20.19 -2.80 11.87
N ASP A 181 19.74 -2.71 13.13
CA ASP A 181 19.63 -1.46 13.90
C ASP A 181 18.83 -0.35 13.16
N TYR A 182 17.79 -0.73 12.41
CA TYR A 182 17.05 0.17 11.53
C TYR A 182 16.10 1.11 12.27
N TYR A 183 15.44 0.63 13.32
CA TYR A 183 14.52 1.43 14.13
C TYR A 183 15.24 2.07 15.32
N ASN A 184 14.75 3.23 15.79
CA ASN A 184 15.37 4.06 16.84
C ASN A 184 15.63 3.35 18.18
N ASP A 185 14.96 2.22 18.43
CA ASP A 185 15.13 1.35 19.60
C ASP A 185 16.22 0.28 19.43
N GLY A 186 16.96 0.28 18.31
CA GLY A 186 17.94 -0.76 17.95
C GLY A 186 17.30 -2.02 17.37
N SER A 187 16.01 -1.98 17.04
CA SER A 187 15.32 -3.12 16.41
C SER A 187 15.67 -3.23 14.92
N ASP A 188 15.96 -4.45 14.48
CA ASP A 188 16.17 -4.77 13.06
C ASP A 188 14.86 -4.67 12.26
N ALA A 189 15.00 -4.41 10.96
CA ALA A 189 13.92 -4.46 9.98
C ALA A 189 14.12 -5.57 8.94
N PHE A 190 13.02 -6.05 8.37
CA PHE A 190 13.02 -6.77 7.10
C PHE A 190 12.57 -5.83 5.97
N ASP A 191 13.41 -5.72 4.93
CA ASP A 191 13.03 -5.26 3.59
C ASP A 191 12.24 -6.41 2.93
N MET A 192 10.92 -6.24 2.80
CA MET A 192 10.02 -7.23 2.21
C MET A 192 9.54 -6.77 0.83
N ARG A 193 9.65 -7.64 -0.18
CA ARG A 193 9.36 -7.31 -1.59
C ARG A 193 8.35 -8.24 -2.23
N LYS A 194 7.47 -7.66 -3.05
CA LYS A 194 6.57 -8.36 -3.98
C LYS A 194 6.87 -7.91 -5.41
N PRO A 195 7.22 -8.82 -6.34
CA PRO A 195 7.51 -8.44 -7.72
C PRO A 195 6.21 -8.06 -8.44
N LEU A 196 6.29 -7.01 -9.25
CA LEU A 196 5.19 -6.50 -10.08
C LEU A 196 5.28 -7.05 -11.51
N ARG A 197 4.33 -6.69 -12.40
CA ARG A 197 4.20 -7.26 -13.75
C ARG A 197 5.43 -7.06 -14.64
N ARG A 198 6.27 -6.07 -14.33
CA ARG A 198 7.57 -5.84 -14.99
C ARG A 198 8.56 -6.96 -14.69
N ASP A 199 8.64 -7.44 -13.44
CA ASP A 199 9.61 -8.44 -13.00
C ASP A 199 9.15 -9.89 -13.24
N LYS A 200 8.84 -10.21 -14.51
CA LYS A 200 8.40 -11.54 -14.94
C LYS A 200 9.35 -12.68 -14.55
N GLN A 201 10.63 -12.37 -14.38
CA GLN A 201 11.69 -13.33 -14.04
C GLN A 201 12.08 -13.31 -12.56
N ARG A 202 11.36 -12.54 -11.71
CA ARG A 202 11.55 -12.45 -10.26
C ARG A 202 12.98 -12.06 -9.85
N LYS A 203 13.64 -11.22 -10.64
CA LYS A 203 15.03 -10.75 -10.47
C LYS A 203 15.23 -9.85 -9.25
N THR A 204 14.16 -9.21 -8.77
CA THR A 204 14.18 -8.23 -7.67
C THR A 204 13.73 -8.79 -6.33
N VAL A 205 13.47 -10.10 -6.28
CA VAL A 205 13.22 -10.86 -5.04
C VAL A 205 14.25 -11.99 -4.90
N ARG A 206 14.39 -12.54 -3.70
CA ARG A 206 15.34 -13.64 -3.44
C ARG A 206 14.81 -14.62 -2.39
N ALA A 207 15.30 -15.85 -2.43
CA ALA A 207 15.14 -16.79 -1.31
C ALA A 207 16.10 -16.42 -0.18
N ASN A 208 15.76 -16.80 1.06
CA ASN A 208 16.61 -16.67 2.25
C ASN A 208 17.11 -15.24 2.55
N GLY A 209 16.37 -14.20 2.15
CA GLY A 209 16.74 -12.80 2.42
C GLY A 209 16.84 -12.46 3.92
N GLU A 210 16.19 -13.24 4.79
CA GLU A 210 16.32 -13.14 6.26
C GLU A 210 17.77 -13.30 6.76
N ASN A 211 18.62 -13.98 5.97
CA ASN A 211 20.05 -14.20 6.25
C ASN A 211 20.97 -13.14 5.62
N ILE A 212 20.46 -12.28 4.73
CA ILE A 212 21.24 -11.23 4.08
C ILE A 212 21.15 -9.97 4.95
N LYS A 213 22.20 -9.69 5.72
CA LYS A 213 22.29 -8.48 6.54
C LYS A 213 22.94 -7.33 5.77
N VAL A 214 22.45 -6.11 5.99
CA VAL A 214 23.02 -4.83 5.53
C VAL A 214 22.94 -3.78 6.65
N SER A 215 23.77 -2.73 6.60
CA SER A 215 23.58 -1.56 7.48
C SER A 215 22.46 -0.63 6.97
N PRO A 216 21.93 0.29 7.80
CA PRO A 216 21.00 1.31 7.35
C PRO A 216 21.58 2.21 6.24
N ASP A 217 22.90 2.49 6.26
CA ASP A 217 23.61 3.29 5.24
C ASP A 217 23.65 2.64 3.85
N GLU A 218 23.27 1.36 3.74
CA GLU A 218 23.11 0.64 2.47
C GLU A 218 21.67 0.69 1.92
N VAL A 219 20.79 1.48 2.56
CA VAL A 219 19.36 1.59 2.27
C VAL A 219 18.99 3.07 2.12
N TRP A 220 18.18 3.37 1.11
CA TRP A 220 17.83 4.73 0.66
C TRP A 220 16.34 4.76 0.33
#